data_AF-A0A7S2E7J6-F1
#
_entry.id   AF-A0A7S2E7J6-F1
#
_cell.length_a   1.000
_cell.length_b   1.000
_cell.length_c   1.000
_cell.angle_alpha   90.00
_cell.angle_beta   90.00
_cell.angle_gamma   90.00
#
_symmetry.space_group_name_H-M   'P 1'
#
loop_
_entity.id
_entity.type
_entity.pdbx_description
1 polymer ?
#
loop_
_entity_poly.entity_id
_entity_poly.type
_entity_poly.pdbx_seq_one_letter_code
_entity_poly.pdbx_strand_id
1 'polypeptide(L)'
;MKNIMTSCYGLTRAERIQHPQSLDIVNGILNMDTHSLKGITSSKEAGIISNNYANLLVSSLLHEASALFTPQKSGQLFTIMRHPIHTSVSLFYYLSYAKWEQFYNPEFGNMTLYEYASSSGSNSDGHAAMIDNWLVRYLSHEERGEISIWHLNFAKEMLETKFVIGLFDHLEESIFRFQYYFGWNHDNHNSSSSGGGNHTAMTKAKKTQCVCNSMKRHFNQHEHAEIVEGSDEWNLLLEKNKYDMELYEFAIDLYERQGNTIFTELLEKRETKKESGLFCE
;
A
#
# COMPACT_ATOMS: atom_id res chain seq x y z
N MET A 1 -2.08 2.88 6.34
CA MET A 1 -2.85 1.65 6.00
C MET A 1 -2.50 0.43 6.85
N LYS A 2 -1.24 -0.05 6.89
CA LYS A 2 -0.84 -1.26 7.66
C LYS A 2 -1.34 -1.26 9.11
N ASN A 3 -1.17 -0.13 9.81
CA ASN A 3 -1.63 0.02 11.19
C ASN A 3 -3.15 -0.14 11.32
N ILE A 4 -3.94 0.39 10.38
CA ILE A 4 -5.41 0.25 10.40
C ILE A 4 -5.81 -1.23 10.34
N MET A 5 -5.16 -2.02 9.48
CA MET A 5 -5.42 -3.46 9.37
C MET A 5 -5.15 -4.21 10.67
N THR A 6 -4.02 -3.92 11.30
CA THR A 6 -3.66 -4.57 12.57
C THR A 6 -4.52 -4.07 13.74
N SER A 7 -4.67 -2.76 13.90
CA SER A 7 -5.34 -2.18 15.08
C SER A 7 -6.87 -2.19 15.00
N CYS A 8 -7.45 -2.01 13.82
CA CYS A 8 -8.90 -1.92 13.66
C CYS A 8 -9.54 -3.23 13.20
N TYR A 9 -8.79 -4.08 12.50
CA TYR A 9 -9.28 -5.35 11.96
C TYR A 9 -8.60 -6.58 12.57
N GLY A 10 -7.59 -6.42 13.43
CA GLY A 10 -6.94 -7.53 14.11
C GLY A 10 -6.08 -8.40 13.17
N LEU A 11 -5.72 -7.91 11.99
CA LEU A 11 -4.93 -8.70 11.04
C LEU A 11 -3.47 -8.79 11.49
N THR A 12 -2.96 -10.03 11.58
CA THR A 12 -1.55 -10.25 11.88
C THR A 12 -0.71 -9.97 10.63
N ARG A 13 0.21 -9.01 10.72
CA ARG A 13 1.12 -8.66 9.62
C ARG A 13 2.53 -9.17 9.89
N ALA A 14 3.26 -9.54 8.83
CA ALA A 14 4.70 -9.83 8.93
C ALA A 14 5.51 -8.54 8.79
N GLU A 15 6.29 -8.21 9.82
CA GLU A 15 7.26 -7.11 9.80
C GLU A 15 8.33 -7.34 10.87
N ARG A 16 9.61 -7.22 10.51
CA ARG A 16 10.68 -7.38 11.48
C ARG A 16 10.73 -6.18 12.42
N ILE A 17 10.38 -6.42 13.67
CA ILE A 17 10.38 -5.42 14.75
C ILE A 17 11.60 -5.53 15.65
N GLN A 18 12.26 -6.70 15.70
CA GLN A 18 13.40 -6.98 16.56
C GLN A 18 14.43 -7.86 15.85
N HIS A 19 15.67 -7.84 16.35
CA HIS A 19 16.72 -8.76 15.93
C HIS A 19 17.06 -9.72 17.10
N PRO A 20 17.14 -11.04 16.87
CA PRO A 20 16.91 -11.76 15.62
C PRO A 20 15.42 -11.81 15.19
N GLN A 21 15.16 -12.23 13.95
CA GLN A 21 13.80 -12.57 13.51
C GLN A 21 13.27 -13.78 14.31
N SER A 22 11.96 -13.82 14.56
CA SER A 22 11.32 -14.89 15.31
C SER A 22 9.86 -15.07 14.89
N LEU A 23 9.27 -16.21 15.26
CA LEU A 23 7.83 -16.47 15.06
C LEU A 23 6.95 -15.81 16.14
N ASP A 24 7.52 -14.94 16.97
CA ASP A 24 6.77 -14.22 18.00
C ASP A 24 5.86 -13.17 17.35
N ILE A 25 4.64 -13.08 17.88
CA ILE A 25 3.66 -12.07 17.50
C ILE A 25 3.55 -11.06 18.63
N VAL A 26 3.96 -9.82 18.37
CA VAL A 26 3.87 -8.72 19.33
C VAL A 26 2.92 -7.66 18.76
N ASN A 27 1.82 -7.39 19.46
CA ASN A 27 0.81 -6.41 19.05
C ASN A 27 0.29 -6.62 17.62
N GLY A 28 0.05 -7.88 17.23
CA GLY A 28 -0.43 -8.25 15.88
C GLY A 28 0.64 -8.13 14.78
N ILE A 29 1.92 -8.05 15.16
CA ILE A 29 3.06 -8.04 14.23
C ILE A 29 3.89 -9.30 14.47
N LEU A 30 3.97 -10.16 13.46
CA LEU A 30 4.87 -11.30 13.38
C LEU A 30 6.29 -10.80 13.06
N ASN A 31 7.26 -11.11 13.91
CA ASN A 31 8.65 -10.62 13.81
C ASN A 31 9.47 -11.28 12.68
N MET A 32 8.98 -11.20 11.45
CA MET A 32 9.57 -11.78 10.25
C MET A 32 9.73 -10.71 9.17
N ASP A 33 10.85 -10.73 8.46
CA ASP A 33 11.11 -9.77 7.39
C ASP A 33 10.57 -10.29 6.06
N THR A 34 9.71 -9.51 5.42
CA THR A 34 9.19 -9.77 4.08
C THR A 34 9.54 -8.67 3.09
N HIS A 35 10.47 -7.78 3.41
CA HIS A 35 10.87 -6.63 2.59
C HIS A 35 12.27 -6.78 1.99
N SER A 36 13.05 -7.78 2.40
CA SER A 36 14.35 -8.11 1.80
C SER A 36 14.36 -9.52 1.22
N LEU A 37 15.20 -9.78 0.21
CA LEU A 37 15.35 -11.11 -0.39
C LEU A 37 15.68 -12.18 0.67
N LYS A 38 16.66 -11.89 1.54
CA LYS A 38 17.03 -12.79 2.64
C LYS A 38 15.87 -13.02 3.60
N GLY A 39 15.13 -11.96 3.95
CA GLY A 39 13.95 -12.05 4.80
C GLY A 39 12.86 -12.93 4.19
N ILE A 40 12.56 -12.74 2.91
CA ILE A 40 11.57 -13.54 2.17
C ILE A 40 11.99 -15.02 2.17
N THR A 41 13.26 -15.35 1.92
CA THR A 41 13.75 -16.74 2.00
C THR A 41 13.54 -17.33 3.38
N SER A 42 13.98 -16.65 4.45
CA SER A 42 13.80 -17.12 5.82
C SER A 42 12.33 -17.24 6.22
N SER A 43 11.47 -16.33 5.76
CA SER A 43 10.02 -16.36 5.96
C SER A 43 9.35 -17.55 5.26
N LYS A 44 9.82 -17.91 4.06
CA LYS A 44 9.37 -19.09 3.33
C LYS A 44 9.77 -20.38 4.06
N GLU A 45 11.03 -20.47 4.50
CA GLU A 45 11.56 -21.62 5.26
C GLU A 45 10.81 -21.82 6.58
N ALA A 46 10.45 -20.73 7.26
CA ALA A 46 9.64 -20.76 8.48
C ALA A 46 8.15 -21.07 8.22
N GLY A 47 7.71 -21.10 6.96
CA GLY A 47 6.35 -21.48 6.57
C GLY A 47 5.29 -20.49 7.06
N ILE A 48 5.57 -19.19 7.08
CA ILE A 48 4.68 -18.19 7.70
C ILE A 48 3.27 -18.14 7.10
N ILE A 49 3.14 -18.46 5.82
CA ILE A 49 1.84 -18.56 5.12
C ILE A 49 1.22 -19.94 5.26
N SER A 50 2.00 -21.00 5.04
CA SER A 50 1.52 -22.39 5.16
C SER A 50 0.95 -22.70 6.53
N ASN A 51 1.53 -22.12 7.59
CA ASN A 51 1.11 -22.29 8.98
C ASN A 51 0.11 -21.22 9.46
N ASN A 52 -0.31 -20.29 8.58
CA ASN A 52 -1.22 -19.16 8.89
C ASN A 52 -0.72 -18.23 10.02
N TYR A 53 0.60 -18.01 10.13
CA TYR A 53 1.16 -17.07 11.11
C TYR A 53 0.87 -15.60 10.75
N ALA A 54 0.66 -15.29 9.47
CA ALA A 54 0.33 -13.96 9.00
C ALA A 54 -0.94 -13.96 8.13
N ASN A 55 -1.81 -12.96 8.32
CA ASN A 55 -3.00 -12.71 7.50
C ASN A 55 -2.74 -11.63 6.44
N LEU A 56 -1.77 -10.76 6.70
CA LEU A 56 -1.39 -9.66 5.83
C LEU A 56 0.11 -9.72 5.57
N LEU A 57 0.50 -9.68 4.31
CA LEU A 57 1.87 -9.43 3.91
C LEU A 57 1.98 -8.03 3.33
N VAL A 58 3.06 -7.34 3.68
CA VAL A 58 3.48 -6.17 2.92
C VAL A 58 4.93 -6.35 2.54
N SER A 59 5.22 -6.07 1.28
CA SER A 59 6.54 -6.23 0.69
C SER A 59 6.73 -5.13 -0.35
N SER A 60 7.96 -4.63 -0.42
CA SER A 60 8.48 -3.78 -1.51
C SER A 60 9.05 -4.61 -2.67
N LEU A 61 8.89 -5.94 -2.62
CA LEU A 61 9.39 -6.93 -3.56
C LEU A 61 8.23 -7.87 -3.90
N LEU A 62 7.23 -7.37 -4.65
CA LEU A 62 5.98 -8.09 -4.93
C LEU A 62 6.24 -9.46 -5.58
N HIS A 63 7.09 -9.47 -6.62
CA HIS A 63 7.36 -10.67 -7.42
C HIS A 63 8.06 -11.74 -6.59
N GLU A 64 9.02 -11.35 -5.75
CA GLU A 64 9.76 -12.27 -4.88
C GLU A 64 8.92 -12.72 -3.70
N ALA A 65 8.12 -11.83 -3.12
CA ALA A 65 7.21 -12.18 -2.04
C ALA A 65 6.13 -13.17 -2.48
N SER A 66 5.82 -13.26 -3.78
CA SER A 66 4.92 -14.29 -4.31
C SER A 66 5.40 -15.71 -3.99
N ALA A 67 6.71 -15.92 -3.81
CA ALA A 67 7.31 -17.21 -3.47
C ALA A 67 6.96 -17.70 -2.05
N LEU A 68 6.37 -16.85 -1.20
CA LEU A 68 5.84 -17.22 0.12
C LEU A 68 4.54 -18.02 0.02
N PHE A 69 3.83 -17.91 -1.10
CA PHE A 69 2.56 -18.57 -1.33
C PHE A 69 2.74 -19.92 -2.03
N THR A 70 1.71 -20.76 -1.95
CA THR A 70 1.68 -22.07 -2.61
C THR A 70 0.37 -22.24 -3.39
N PRO A 71 0.27 -23.21 -4.31
CA PRO A 71 -1.00 -23.49 -4.99
C PRO A 71 -2.16 -23.80 -4.04
N GLN A 72 -1.86 -24.31 -2.83
CA GLN A 72 -2.85 -24.60 -1.79
C GLN A 72 -3.15 -23.39 -0.89
N LYS A 73 -2.26 -22.40 -0.87
CA LYS A 73 -2.35 -21.18 -0.06
C LYS A 73 -1.95 -19.99 -0.93
N SER A 74 -2.87 -19.57 -1.80
CA SER A 74 -2.70 -18.38 -2.63
C SER A 74 -2.95 -17.10 -1.84
N GLY A 75 -2.33 -16.01 -2.29
CA GLY A 75 -2.60 -14.66 -1.82
C GLY A 75 -3.59 -13.95 -2.72
N GLN A 76 -4.28 -12.96 -2.15
CA GLN A 76 -5.04 -11.98 -2.92
C GLN A 76 -4.38 -10.61 -2.72
N LEU A 77 -4.26 -9.84 -3.79
CA LEU A 77 -3.61 -8.54 -3.75
C LEU A 77 -4.65 -7.42 -3.71
N PHE A 78 -4.31 -6.35 -3.02
CA PHE A 78 -5.00 -5.08 -3.11
C PHE A 78 -3.99 -3.96 -2.96
N THR A 79 -4.32 -2.78 -3.46
CA THR A 79 -3.46 -1.60 -3.39
C THR A 79 -4.29 -0.34 -3.25
N ILE A 80 -3.67 0.73 -2.73
CA ILE A 80 -4.26 2.07 -2.71
C ILE A 80 -3.38 2.93 -3.61
N MET A 81 -3.98 3.43 -4.68
CA MET A 81 -3.33 4.29 -5.65
C MET A 81 -3.47 5.74 -5.22
N ARG A 82 -2.40 6.52 -5.40
CA ARG A 82 -2.39 7.97 -5.20
C ARG A 82 -1.88 8.61 -6.49
N HIS A 83 -2.35 9.81 -6.79
CA HIS A 83 -1.87 10.57 -7.94
C HIS A 83 -0.33 10.54 -8.01
N PRO A 84 0.27 10.13 -9.15
CA PRO A 84 1.71 9.91 -9.27
C PRO A 84 2.54 11.15 -8.88
N ILE A 85 2.13 12.34 -9.31
CA ILE A 85 2.85 13.59 -9.00
C ILE A 85 2.86 13.88 -7.50
N HIS A 86 1.72 13.73 -6.82
CA HIS A 86 1.65 13.89 -5.37
C HIS A 86 2.48 12.83 -4.64
N THR A 87 2.60 11.63 -5.20
CA THR A 87 3.48 10.59 -4.69
C THR A 87 4.95 10.98 -4.82
N SER A 88 5.39 11.46 -5.99
CA SER A 88 6.76 11.91 -6.22
C SER A 88 7.15 13.08 -5.31
N VAL A 89 6.26 14.06 -5.15
CA VAL A 89 6.48 15.20 -4.24
C VAL A 89 6.58 14.74 -2.78
N SER A 90 5.63 13.90 -2.35
CA SER A 90 5.63 13.37 -0.99
C SER A 90 6.88 12.54 -0.71
N LEU A 91 7.36 11.77 -1.69
CA LEU A 91 8.58 10.95 -1.57
C LEU A 91 9.84 11.81 -1.48
N PHE A 92 9.95 12.86 -2.31
CA PHE A 92 11.05 13.82 -2.25
C PHE A 92 11.21 14.41 -0.85
N TYR A 93 10.14 14.95 -0.28
CA TYR A 93 10.19 15.50 1.07
C TYR A 93 10.43 14.42 2.13
N TYR A 94 9.83 13.23 2.00
CA TYR A 94 10.04 12.10 2.92
C TYR A 94 11.53 11.70 3.01
N LEU A 95 12.15 11.44 1.85
CA LEU A 95 13.53 10.97 1.77
C LEU A 95 14.56 12.05 2.15
N SER A 96 14.17 13.32 2.25
CA SER A 96 15.03 14.41 2.70
C SER A 96 15.39 14.36 4.19
N TYR A 97 14.57 13.71 5.03
CA TYR A 97 14.79 13.64 6.49
C TYR A 97 14.72 12.23 7.09
N ALA A 98 14.19 11.24 6.37
CA ALA A 98 13.97 9.89 6.90
C ALA A 98 15.27 9.06 7.03
N LYS A 99 16.18 9.45 7.94
CA LYS A 99 17.52 8.84 8.14
C LYS A 99 17.54 7.33 8.43
N TRP A 100 16.39 6.76 8.79
CA TRP A 100 16.21 5.33 9.04
C TRP A 100 15.88 4.52 7.78
N GLU A 101 15.57 5.18 6.67
CA GLU A 101 15.27 4.53 5.40
C GLU A 101 16.53 4.22 4.62
N GLN A 102 16.53 3.08 3.92
CA GLN A 102 17.64 2.69 3.05
C GLN A 102 17.88 3.70 1.92
N PHE A 103 16.80 4.34 1.45
CA PHE A 103 16.84 5.30 0.35
C PHE A 103 16.90 6.76 0.82
N TYR A 104 17.14 7.01 2.12
CA TYR A 104 17.40 8.35 2.64
C TYR A 104 18.47 9.06 1.80
N ASN A 105 18.19 10.29 1.37
CA ASN A 105 19.18 11.10 0.68
C ASN A 105 19.26 12.51 1.30
N PRO A 106 20.37 12.86 1.99
CA PRO A 106 20.54 14.19 2.56
C PRO A 106 20.59 15.30 1.50
N GLU A 107 20.94 15.00 0.25
CA GLU A 107 20.95 15.99 -0.85
C GLU A 107 19.55 16.51 -1.16
N PHE A 108 18.51 15.68 -0.97
CA PHE A 108 17.13 16.11 -1.17
C PHE A 108 16.71 17.21 -0.17
N GLY A 109 17.33 17.25 1.02
CA GLY A 109 17.10 18.34 1.97
C GLY A 109 17.78 19.66 1.59
N ASN A 110 18.71 19.64 0.63
CA ASN A 110 19.50 20.79 0.20
C ASN A 110 19.13 21.30 -1.20
N MET A 111 18.15 20.66 -1.86
CA MET A 111 17.69 21.07 -3.20
C MET A 111 16.22 21.46 -3.18
N THR A 112 15.83 22.23 -4.18
CA THR A 112 14.43 22.59 -4.45
C THR A 112 13.70 21.45 -5.16
N LEU A 113 12.36 21.48 -5.12
CA LEU A 113 11.54 20.55 -5.89
C LEU A 113 11.79 20.70 -7.40
N TYR A 114 12.07 21.91 -7.88
CA TYR A 114 12.45 22.17 -9.26
C TYR A 114 13.75 21.45 -9.63
N GLU A 115 14.81 21.61 -8.84
CA GLU A 115 16.10 20.93 -9.08
C GLU A 115 15.95 19.40 -9.07
N TYR A 116 15.15 18.86 -8.14
CA TYR A 116 14.80 17.45 -8.11
C TYR A 116 14.06 17.02 -9.39
N ALA A 117 13.02 17.75 -9.79
CA ALA A 117 12.22 17.48 -10.97
C ALA A 117 13.02 17.67 -12.27
N SER A 118 14.01 18.55 -12.31
CA SER A 118 14.91 18.77 -13.45
C SER A 118 16.08 17.79 -13.50
N SER A 119 16.44 17.14 -12.39
CA SER A 119 17.59 16.23 -12.35
C SER A 119 17.45 15.11 -13.39
N SER A 120 18.43 14.95 -14.27
CA SER A 120 18.53 13.71 -15.05
C SER A 120 18.76 12.60 -14.05
N GLY A 121 17.85 11.62 -13.94
CA GLY A 121 17.96 10.46 -13.05
C GLY A 121 19.17 9.58 -13.41
N SER A 122 20.37 10.12 -13.29
CA SER A 122 21.63 9.59 -13.77
C SER A 122 22.72 9.80 -12.73
N ASN A 123 22.34 9.75 -11.45
CA ASN A 123 23.31 9.49 -10.40
C ASN A 123 23.55 7.99 -10.44
N SER A 124 24.80 7.61 -10.69
CA SER A 124 25.35 6.25 -10.83
C SER A 124 25.07 5.30 -9.65
N ASP A 125 24.42 5.79 -8.60
CA ASP A 125 24.32 5.16 -7.29
C ASP A 125 22.91 4.59 -7.02
N GLY A 126 22.04 4.53 -8.03
CA GLY A 126 20.72 3.86 -7.94
C GLY A 126 19.56 4.73 -7.45
N HIS A 127 19.81 6.00 -7.12
CA HIS A 127 18.78 6.97 -6.70
C HIS A 127 17.82 7.41 -7.82
N ALA A 128 18.23 7.21 -9.07
CA ALA A 128 17.45 7.53 -10.27
C ALA A 128 16.08 6.83 -10.35
N ALA A 129 15.99 5.60 -9.86
CA ALA A 129 14.86 4.70 -10.12
C ALA A 129 13.53 5.11 -9.45
N MET A 130 13.55 6.10 -8.55
CA MET A 130 12.36 6.54 -7.82
C MET A 130 11.68 7.77 -8.42
N ILE A 131 12.25 8.39 -9.46
CA ILE A 131 11.72 9.65 -10.01
C ILE A 131 10.80 9.40 -11.21
N ASP A 132 11.01 8.33 -11.98
CA ASP A 132 10.29 8.08 -13.24
C ASP A 132 9.54 6.74 -13.26
N ASN A 133 8.22 6.81 -13.38
CA ASN A 133 7.33 5.67 -13.65
C ASN A 133 7.55 4.48 -12.68
N TRP A 134 7.79 4.79 -11.41
CA TRP A 134 8.20 3.81 -10.40
C TRP A 134 7.19 2.68 -10.27
N LEU A 135 5.89 2.96 -10.41
CA LEU A 135 4.85 1.96 -10.22
C LEU A 135 4.74 1.02 -11.42
N VAL A 136 4.84 1.56 -12.64
CA VAL A 136 4.94 0.75 -13.86
C VAL A 136 6.18 -0.15 -13.78
N ARG A 137 7.35 0.40 -13.43
CA ARG A 137 8.59 -0.34 -13.21
C ARG A 137 8.40 -1.48 -12.21
N TYR A 138 7.80 -1.17 -11.07
CA TYR A 138 7.56 -2.12 -9.99
C TYR A 138 6.65 -3.27 -10.44
N LEU A 139 5.53 -2.95 -11.07
CA LEU A 139 4.56 -3.95 -11.52
C LEU A 139 5.09 -4.78 -12.68
N SER A 140 5.84 -4.18 -13.61
CA SER A 140 6.44 -4.88 -14.75
C SER A 140 7.75 -5.59 -14.42
N HIS A 141 8.24 -5.49 -13.18
CA HIS A 141 9.53 -6.02 -12.75
C HIS A 141 10.72 -5.49 -13.59
N GLU A 142 10.65 -4.22 -14.00
CA GLU A 142 11.73 -3.56 -14.76
C GLU A 142 12.37 -2.46 -13.90
N GLU A 143 13.37 -2.85 -13.12
CA GLU A 143 14.02 -1.95 -12.16
C GLU A 143 14.91 -0.90 -12.84
N ARG A 144 15.41 -1.17 -14.05
CA ARG A 144 16.42 -0.33 -14.72
C ARG A 144 16.16 -0.23 -16.22
N GLY A 145 16.75 0.77 -16.85
CA GLY A 145 16.63 0.93 -18.30
C GLY A 145 15.32 1.60 -18.74
N GLU A 146 15.07 1.55 -20.05
CA GLU A 146 13.99 2.28 -20.69
C GLU A 146 12.63 1.61 -20.47
N ILE A 147 11.65 2.39 -20.05
CA ILE A 147 10.25 1.95 -19.97
C ILE A 147 9.59 2.22 -21.31
N SER A 148 8.78 1.26 -21.73
CA SER A 148 8.07 1.26 -23.00
C SER A 148 6.58 1.02 -22.77
N ILE A 149 5.79 1.21 -23.82
CA ILE A 149 4.34 0.93 -23.79
C ILE A 149 4.01 -0.52 -23.40
N TRP A 150 4.92 -1.46 -23.67
CA TRP A 150 4.74 -2.87 -23.27
C TRP A 150 4.69 -3.02 -21.74
N HIS A 151 5.60 -2.34 -21.02
CA HIS A 151 5.64 -2.37 -19.56
C HIS A 151 4.39 -1.75 -18.95
N LEU A 152 3.90 -0.64 -19.52
CA LEU A 152 2.64 -0.03 -19.11
C LEU A 152 1.45 -0.99 -19.28
N ASN A 153 1.35 -1.65 -20.44
CA ASN A 153 0.26 -2.60 -20.69
C ASN A 153 0.33 -3.81 -19.75
N PHE A 154 1.53 -4.30 -19.45
CA PHE A 154 1.72 -5.36 -18.46
C PHE A 154 1.29 -4.90 -17.06
N ALA A 155 1.67 -3.68 -16.65
CA ALA A 155 1.25 -3.11 -15.36
C ALA A 155 -0.28 -2.95 -15.28
N LYS A 156 -0.94 -2.51 -16.36
CA LYS A 156 -2.41 -2.46 -16.45
C LYS A 156 -3.03 -3.85 -16.29
N GLU A 157 -2.53 -4.86 -17.00
CA GLU A 157 -3.01 -6.23 -16.89
C GLU A 157 -2.84 -6.79 -15.46
N MET A 158 -1.72 -6.48 -14.80
CA MET A 158 -1.49 -6.84 -13.41
C MET A 158 -2.55 -6.23 -12.49
N LEU A 159 -2.80 -4.92 -12.59
CA LEU A 159 -3.84 -4.24 -11.80
C LEU A 159 -5.23 -4.84 -12.05
N GLU A 160 -5.60 -5.06 -13.31
CA GLU A 160 -6.92 -5.55 -13.68
C GLU A 160 -7.17 -6.99 -13.22
N THR A 161 -6.16 -7.85 -13.32
CA THR A 161 -6.35 -9.30 -13.09
C THR A 161 -5.98 -9.76 -11.69
N LYS A 162 -5.15 -9.00 -10.96
CA LYS A 162 -4.60 -9.45 -9.66
C LYS A 162 -5.01 -8.60 -8.47
N PHE A 163 -5.45 -7.36 -8.65
CA PHE A 163 -5.65 -6.41 -7.55
C PHE A 163 -7.12 -6.01 -7.35
N VAL A 164 -7.52 -5.88 -6.09
CA VAL A 164 -8.61 -4.97 -5.70
C VAL A 164 -8.02 -3.57 -5.54
N ILE A 165 -8.57 -2.60 -6.27
CA ILE A 165 -8.06 -1.24 -6.32
C ILE A 165 -8.76 -0.39 -5.26
N GLY A 166 -7.97 0.41 -4.55
CA GLY A 166 -8.41 1.55 -3.75
C GLY A 166 -7.77 2.83 -4.27
N LEU A 167 -8.38 3.97 -3.96
CA LEU A 167 -7.86 5.31 -4.24
C LEU A 167 -7.61 6.05 -2.95
N PHE A 168 -6.51 6.80 -2.89
CA PHE A 168 -6.14 7.58 -1.70
C PHE A 168 -7.14 8.70 -1.42
N ASP A 169 -7.64 9.38 -2.46
CA ASP A 169 -8.64 10.44 -2.33
C ASP A 169 -10.02 9.91 -1.91
N HIS A 170 -10.22 8.60 -2.06
CA HIS A 170 -11.38 7.85 -1.57
C HIS A 170 -10.96 6.80 -0.53
N LEU A 171 -10.00 7.14 0.35
CA LEU A 171 -9.35 6.17 1.23
C LEU A 171 -10.37 5.40 2.09
N GLU A 172 -11.33 6.11 2.64
CA GLU A 172 -12.35 5.52 3.51
C GLU A 172 -13.20 4.48 2.78
N GLU A 173 -13.71 4.84 1.60
CA GLU A 173 -14.46 3.93 0.76
C GLU A 173 -13.59 2.75 0.31
N SER A 174 -12.32 3.00 0.01
CA SER A 174 -11.35 1.96 -0.36
C SER A 174 -11.14 0.96 0.77
N ILE A 175 -10.95 1.43 2.01
CA ILE A 175 -10.85 0.57 3.20
C ILE A 175 -12.12 -0.26 3.36
N PHE A 176 -13.29 0.34 3.18
CA PHE A 176 -14.56 -0.36 3.27
C PHE A 176 -14.74 -1.43 2.18
N ARG A 177 -14.34 -1.14 0.94
CA ARG A 177 -14.32 -2.12 -0.17
C ARG A 177 -13.40 -3.30 0.16
N PHE A 178 -12.21 -3.07 0.69
CA PHE A 178 -11.31 -4.15 1.12
C PHE A 178 -11.91 -4.99 2.25
N GLN A 179 -12.45 -4.33 3.27
CA GLN A 179 -13.10 -5.00 4.39
C GLN A 179 -14.25 -5.91 3.93
N TYR A 180 -15.04 -5.45 2.95
CA TYR A 180 -16.11 -6.24 2.37
C TYR A 180 -15.58 -7.40 1.54
N TYR A 181 -14.68 -7.12 0.59
CA TYR A 181 -14.14 -8.11 -0.35
C TYR A 181 -13.41 -9.26 0.37
N PHE A 182 -12.58 -8.93 1.35
CA PHE A 182 -11.75 -9.89 2.07
C PHE A 182 -12.42 -10.45 3.33
N GLY A 183 -13.66 -10.03 3.64
CA GLY A 183 -14.40 -10.55 4.78
C GLY A 183 -13.79 -10.23 6.16
N TRP A 184 -13.07 -9.11 6.31
CA TRP A 184 -12.47 -8.67 7.59
C TRP A 184 -13.52 -8.37 8.69
N ASN A 185 -14.80 -8.47 8.35
CA ASN A 185 -15.94 -8.34 9.24
C ASN A 185 -16.34 -9.61 9.97
N HIS A 186 -15.86 -10.78 9.56
CA HIS A 186 -16.23 -11.99 10.28
C HIS A 186 -15.52 -12.03 11.63
N ASP A 187 -16.30 -12.03 12.70
CA ASP A 187 -15.89 -12.34 14.06
C ASP A 187 -15.53 -13.84 14.18
N ASN A 188 -14.70 -14.36 13.26
CA ASN A 188 -14.14 -15.70 13.32
C ASN A 188 -12.95 -15.71 14.29
N HIS A 189 -13.17 -15.26 15.51
CA HIS A 189 -12.36 -15.71 16.64
C HIS A 189 -13.06 -16.89 17.31
N ASN A 190 -13.01 -18.04 16.62
CA ASN A 190 -12.77 -19.31 17.30
C ASN A 190 -11.28 -19.42 17.64
N SER A 191 -10.69 -18.36 18.21
CA SER A 191 -9.36 -18.44 18.81
C SER A 191 -9.52 -19.02 20.20
N SER A 192 -9.55 -20.35 20.23
CA SER A 192 -9.08 -21.15 21.35
C SER A 192 -7.56 -20.95 21.50
N SER A 193 -7.13 -19.72 21.74
CA SER A 193 -5.76 -19.34 22.01
C SER A 193 -5.71 -18.85 23.44
N SER A 194 -5.41 -19.81 24.32
CA SER A 194 -5.08 -19.64 25.72
C SER A 194 -4.05 -18.51 25.90
N GLY A 195 -4.52 -17.31 26.26
CA GLY A 195 -3.66 -16.14 26.30
C GLY A 195 -4.37 -14.88 26.82
N GLY A 196 -5.00 -14.97 27.99
CA GLY A 196 -5.09 -13.88 28.99
C GLY A 196 -5.36 -12.43 28.58
N GLY A 197 -6.14 -12.15 27.54
CA GLY A 197 -6.54 -10.79 27.18
C GLY A 197 -8.02 -10.74 26.80
N ASN A 198 -8.81 -9.94 27.51
CA ASN A 198 -10.22 -9.67 27.21
C ASN A 198 -10.37 -8.84 25.91
N HIS A 199 -10.04 -9.42 24.76
CA HIS A 199 -10.34 -8.81 23.47
C HIS A 199 -11.76 -9.21 23.05
N THR A 200 -12.76 -8.47 23.56
CA THR A 200 -14.12 -8.54 23.00
C THR A 200 -14.08 -8.11 21.54
N ALA A 201 -14.65 -8.93 20.64
CA ALA A 201 -14.77 -8.60 19.22
C ALA A 201 -15.37 -7.18 19.05
N MET A 202 -14.70 -6.33 18.28
CA MET A 202 -15.16 -4.96 18.05
C MET A 202 -16.39 -4.97 17.16
N THR A 203 -17.47 -4.31 17.59
CA THR A 203 -18.65 -4.10 16.75
C THR A 203 -18.28 -3.34 15.48
N LYS A 204 -19.09 -3.50 14.42
CA LYS A 204 -18.89 -2.79 13.14
C LYS A 204 -18.70 -1.28 13.33
N ALA A 205 -19.54 -0.64 14.15
CA ALA A 205 -19.44 0.79 14.47
C ALA A 205 -18.11 1.15 15.16
N LYS A 206 -17.61 0.33 16.09
CA LYS A 206 -16.30 0.54 16.73
C LYS A 206 -15.15 0.38 15.74
N LYS A 207 -15.25 -0.57 14.80
CA LYS A 207 -14.26 -0.73 13.72
C LYS A 207 -14.24 0.51 12.81
N THR A 208 -15.40 1.00 12.37
CA THR A 208 -15.51 2.26 11.61
C THR A 208 -14.85 3.41 12.38
N GLN A 209 -15.21 3.61 13.65
CA GLN A 209 -14.62 4.68 14.46
C GLN A 209 -13.10 4.55 14.60
N CYS A 210 -12.57 3.33 14.74
CA CYS A 210 -11.13 3.09 14.76
C CYS A 210 -10.47 3.53 13.45
N VAL A 211 -11.06 3.19 12.31
CA VAL A 211 -10.59 3.63 10.98
C VAL A 211 -10.59 5.14 10.90
N CYS A 212 -11.70 5.80 11.23
CA CYS A 212 -11.84 7.26 11.21
C CYS A 212 -10.80 7.96 12.09
N ASN A 213 -10.62 7.48 13.32
CA ASN A 213 -9.63 8.02 14.25
C ASN A 213 -8.20 7.81 13.75
N SER A 214 -7.92 6.66 13.15
CA SER A 214 -6.58 6.35 12.60
C SER A 214 -6.27 7.21 11.39
N MET A 215 -7.25 7.42 10.51
CA MET A 215 -7.14 8.33 9.37
C MET A 215 -6.83 9.75 9.83
N LYS A 216 -7.60 10.30 10.78
CA LYS A 216 -7.39 11.66 11.34
C LYS A 216 -5.99 11.85 11.96
N ARG A 217 -5.34 10.79 12.47
CA ARG A 217 -4.01 10.86 13.10
C ARG A 217 -2.82 10.67 12.15
N HIS A 218 -3.06 10.08 10.97
CA HIS A 218 -1.99 9.60 10.10
C HIS A 218 -1.97 10.22 8.69
N PHE A 219 -2.89 11.15 8.38
CA PHE A 219 -2.76 11.94 7.17
C PHE A 219 -1.67 13.00 7.31
N ASN A 220 -0.71 12.99 6.37
CA ASN A 220 0.31 14.01 6.14
C ASN A 220 1.08 14.46 7.39
N GLN A 221 1.76 13.54 8.07
CA GLN A 221 2.66 13.88 9.19
C GLN A 221 3.87 14.75 8.79
N HIS A 222 4.04 14.97 7.49
CA HIS A 222 5.12 15.77 6.90
C HIS A 222 4.49 16.83 6.02
N GLU A 223 4.16 17.95 6.63
CA GLU A 223 3.65 19.12 5.94
C GLU A 223 4.71 19.63 4.97
N HIS A 224 4.34 19.69 3.70
CA HIS A 224 5.12 20.29 2.64
C HIS A 224 4.19 21.15 1.80
N ALA A 225 4.75 22.12 1.09
CA ALA A 225 3.95 22.93 0.17
C ALA A 225 3.23 22.03 -0.83
N GLU A 226 1.95 22.32 -1.08
CA GLU A 226 1.22 21.69 -2.17
C GLU A 226 1.82 22.17 -3.50
N ILE A 227 2.03 21.21 -4.41
CA ILE A 227 2.46 21.53 -5.76
C ILE A 227 1.26 22.05 -6.55
N VAL A 228 1.45 23.14 -7.30
CA VAL A 228 0.38 23.73 -8.12
C VAL A 228 0.36 23.04 -9.48
N GLU A 229 -0.80 22.53 -9.89
CA GLU A 229 -0.98 21.93 -11.21
C GLU A 229 -0.62 22.93 -12.32
N GLY A 230 0.14 22.47 -13.31
CA GLY A 230 0.62 23.29 -14.42
C GLY A 230 1.86 24.15 -14.13
N SER A 231 2.38 24.16 -12.90
CA SER A 231 3.70 24.73 -12.58
C SER A 231 4.83 24.03 -13.34
N ASP A 232 6.01 24.66 -13.41
CA ASP A 232 7.17 24.06 -14.10
C ASP A 232 7.58 22.73 -13.45
N GLU A 233 7.59 22.67 -12.11
CA GLU A 233 7.87 21.46 -11.35
C GLU A 233 6.84 20.35 -11.63
N TRP A 234 5.56 20.73 -11.72
CA TRP A 234 4.49 19.79 -12.05
C TRP A 234 4.69 19.18 -13.43
N ASN A 235 4.94 20.02 -14.44
CA ASN A 235 5.11 19.59 -15.82
C ASN A 235 6.35 18.70 -15.99
N LEU A 236 7.44 19.00 -15.28
CA LEU A 236 8.65 18.17 -15.27
C LEU A 236 8.38 16.79 -14.65
N LEU A 237 7.67 16.74 -13.52
CA LEU A 237 7.29 15.48 -12.90
C LEU A 237 6.29 14.70 -13.75
N LEU A 238 5.37 15.40 -14.44
CA LEU A 238 4.38 14.82 -15.34
C LEU A 238 5.05 14.09 -16.50
N GLU A 239 6.02 14.72 -17.16
CA GLU A 239 6.75 14.09 -18.26
C GLU A 239 7.54 12.86 -17.79
N LYS A 240 8.19 12.95 -16.62
CA LYS A 240 8.93 11.83 -16.04
C LYS A 240 8.03 10.67 -15.64
N ASN A 241 6.80 10.93 -15.21
CA ASN A 241 5.86 9.94 -14.72
C ASN A 241 4.70 9.68 -15.68
N LYS A 242 4.87 9.96 -16.98
CA LYS A 242 3.79 9.84 -17.97
C LYS A 242 3.10 8.47 -18.01
N TYR A 243 3.85 7.38 -17.80
CA TYR A 243 3.28 6.04 -17.78
C TYR A 243 2.60 5.73 -16.44
N ASP A 244 3.15 6.21 -15.32
CA ASP A 244 2.45 6.11 -14.03
C ASP A 244 1.16 6.94 -14.04
N MET A 245 1.12 8.08 -14.72
CA MET A 245 -0.08 8.89 -14.93
C MET A 245 -1.12 8.10 -15.72
N GLU A 246 -0.74 7.52 -16.86
CA GLU A 246 -1.66 6.70 -17.65
C GLU A 246 -2.14 5.45 -16.88
N LEU A 247 -1.26 4.84 -16.08
CA LEU A 247 -1.61 3.73 -15.19
C LEU A 247 -2.58 4.16 -14.08
N TYR A 248 -2.42 5.36 -13.53
CA TYR A 248 -3.29 5.93 -12.51
C TYR A 248 -4.70 6.21 -13.04
N GLU A 249 -4.81 6.81 -14.23
CA GLU A 249 -6.10 7.01 -14.90
C GLU A 249 -6.81 5.67 -15.16
N PHE A 250 -6.06 4.66 -15.60
CA PHE A 250 -6.59 3.31 -15.74
C PHE A 250 -7.03 2.70 -14.39
N ALA A 251 -6.31 2.98 -13.30
CA ALA A 251 -6.68 2.52 -11.98
C ALA A 251 -7.95 3.21 -11.44
N ILE A 252 -8.20 4.47 -11.79
CA ILE A 252 -9.46 5.17 -11.49
C ILE A 252 -10.63 4.47 -12.22
N ASP A 253 -10.48 4.19 -13.52
CA ASP A 253 -11.49 3.44 -14.28
C ASP A 253 -11.74 2.05 -13.69
N LEU A 254 -10.67 1.32 -13.32
CA LEU A 254 -10.78 0.04 -12.63
C LEU A 254 -11.51 0.17 -11.29
N TYR A 255 -11.22 1.20 -10.50
CA TYR A 255 -11.89 1.45 -9.23
C TYR A 255 -13.40 1.61 -9.44
N GLU A 256 -13.83 2.40 -10.43
CA GLU A 256 -15.24 2.57 -10.75
C GLU A 256 -15.88 1.27 -11.28
N ARG A 257 -15.21 0.57 -12.19
CA ARG A 257 -15.70 -0.73 -12.70
C ARG A 257 -15.85 -1.77 -11.59
N GLN A 258 -14.86 -1.90 -10.69
CA GLN A 258 -14.95 -2.80 -9.54
C GLN A 258 -16.10 -2.37 -8.63
N GLY A 259 -16.29 -1.07 -8.40
CA GLY A 259 -17.43 -0.50 -7.69
C GLY A 259 -18.77 -1.01 -8.24
N ASN A 260 -18.94 -0.94 -9.55
CA ASN A 260 -20.20 -1.26 -10.23
C ASN A 260 -20.44 -2.76 -10.47
N THR A 261 -19.41 -3.60 -10.40
CA THR A 261 -19.50 -5.04 -10.72
C THR A 261 -19.33 -5.96 -9.51
N ILE A 262 -18.44 -5.60 -8.59
CA ILE A 262 -18.13 -6.39 -7.38
C ILE A 262 -18.89 -5.83 -6.18
N PHE A 263 -19.08 -4.51 -6.14
CA PHE A 263 -19.57 -3.79 -4.97
C PHE A 263 -20.96 -3.15 -5.18
N THR A 264 -21.74 -3.58 -6.18
CA THR A 264 -23.05 -3.02 -6.52
C THR A 264 -23.99 -2.97 -5.30
N GLU A 265 -24.08 -4.06 -4.54
CA GLU A 265 -24.88 -4.12 -3.31
C GLU A 265 -24.42 -3.14 -2.21
N LEU A 266 -23.14 -2.73 -2.21
CA LEU A 266 -22.64 -1.74 -1.27
C LEU A 266 -23.10 -0.34 -1.65
N LEU A 267 -23.12 -0.02 -2.94
CA LEU A 267 -23.57 1.27 -3.46
C LEU A 267 -25.08 1.47 -3.21
N GLU A 268 -25.90 0.44 -3.44
CA GLU A 268 -27.34 0.46 -3.15
C GLU A 268 -27.64 0.66 -1.65
N LYS A 269 -26.82 0.07 -0.76
CA LYS A 269 -26.94 0.24 0.71
C LYS A 269 -26.52 1.64 1.17
N ARG A 270 -25.69 2.36 0.40
CA ARG A 270 -25.27 3.74 0.70
C ARG A 270 -26.38 4.75 0.41
N GLU A 271 -27.08 4.59 -0.70
CA GLU A 271 -28.20 5.46 -1.09
C GLU A 271 -29.40 5.31 -0.14
N THR A 272 -29.61 4.11 0.38
CA THR A 272 -30.73 3.81 1.31
C THR A 272 -30.44 4.12 2.77
N LYS A 273 -29.16 4.31 3.17
CA LYS A 273 -28.78 4.58 4.57
C LYS A 273 -27.72 5.67 4.70
N LYS A 274 -28.18 6.93 4.69
CA LYS A 274 -27.48 8.06 5.34
C LYS A 274 -27.37 7.93 6.88
N GLU A 275 -27.88 6.86 7.49
CA GLU A 275 -28.02 6.71 8.96
C GLU A 275 -27.26 5.51 9.58
N SER A 276 -26.29 4.88 8.92
CA SER A 276 -25.75 3.58 9.41
C SER A 276 -24.38 3.58 10.11
N GLY A 277 -23.71 4.73 10.29
CA GLY A 277 -22.37 4.77 10.91
C GLY A 277 -21.33 3.88 10.19
N LEU A 278 -21.55 3.65 8.89
CA LEU A 278 -20.66 2.87 8.02
C LEU A 278 -19.44 3.67 7.57
N PHE A 279 -19.57 4.99 7.59
CA PHE A 279 -18.64 5.97 7.07
C PHE A 279 -18.28 6.97 8.17
N CYS A 280 -17.12 7.62 8.05
CA CYS A 280 -16.64 8.65 8.95
C CYS A 280 -17.45 9.92 8.74
N GLU A 281 -17.98 10.45 9.85
CA GLU A 281 -18.57 11.78 9.91
C GLU A 281 -17.50 12.90 9.86
#